data_AF-A0A2G6F0P7-F1
#
_entry.id   AF-A0A2G6F0P7-F1
#
_cell.length_a   1.000
_cell.length_b   1.000
_cell.length_c   1.000
_cell.angle_alpha   90.00
_cell.angle_beta   90.00
_cell.angle_gamma   90.00
#
_symmetry.space_group_name_H-M   'P 1'
#
loop_
_entity.id
_entity.type
_entity.pdbx_description
1 polymer ?
#
loop_
_entity_poly.entity_id
_entity_poly.type
_entity_poly.pdbx_seq_one_letter_code
_entity_poly.pdbx_strand_id
1 'polypeptide(L)'
;MNRIEKAQILLEQCEKDLERMQQITEELKKIDKNCVALDKYYTDHYMEDYEAYEKASYRPSVLDQDSIWNVLQGQFEEKKILLKQIINTI
;
A
#
# COMPACT_ATOMS: atom_id res chain seq x y z
N MET A 1 39.54 -11.08 6.87
CA MET A 1 38.66 -10.79 5.71
C MET A 1 39.34 -9.74 4.83
N ASN A 2 39.67 -10.11 3.60
CA ASN A 2 40.38 -9.24 2.65
C ASN A 2 39.41 -8.25 1.96
N ARG A 3 39.95 -7.31 1.16
CA ARG A 3 39.14 -6.28 0.50
C ARG A 3 38.13 -6.86 -0.51
N ILE A 4 38.49 -7.94 -1.19
CA ILE A 4 37.65 -8.60 -2.19
C ILE A 4 36.47 -9.30 -1.51
N GLU A 5 36.70 -10.01 -0.41
CA GLU A 5 35.65 -10.66 0.38
C GLU A 5 34.63 -9.64 0.90
N LYS A 6 35.09 -8.47 1.37
CA LYS A 6 34.18 -7.37 1.76
C LYS A 6 33.36 -6.86 0.59
N ALA A 7 33.98 -6.67 -0.58
CA ALA A 7 33.29 -6.21 -1.77
C ALA A 7 32.25 -7.23 -2.26
N GLN A 8 32.56 -8.54 -2.18
CA GLN A 8 31.63 -9.62 -2.54
C GLN A 8 30.39 -9.60 -1.65
N ILE A 9 30.56 -9.46 -0.33
CA ILE A 9 29.43 -9.36 0.61
C ILE A 9 28.54 -8.15 0.28
N LEU A 10 29.16 -7.00 -0.02
CA LEU A 10 28.41 -5.80 -0.39
C LEU A 10 27.66 -5.99 -1.71
N LEU A 11 28.26 -6.64 -2.71
CA LEU A 11 27.61 -6.94 -3.98
C LEU A 11 26.38 -7.84 -3.79
N GLU A 12 26.54 -8.94 -3.05
CA GLU A 12 25.44 -9.86 -2.75
C GLU A 12 24.32 -9.18 -1.97
N GLN A 13 24.65 -8.21 -1.11
CA GLN A 13 23.65 -7.41 -0.42
C GLN A 13 22.90 -6.50 -1.39
N CYS A 14 23.59 -5.81 -2.29
CA CYS A 14 22.98 -4.97 -3.31
C CYS A 14 22.04 -5.76 -4.23
N GLU A 15 22.40 -7.00 -4.58
CA GLU A 15 21.54 -7.90 -5.38
C GLU A 15 20.24 -8.24 -4.65
N LYS A 16 20.32 -8.58 -3.35
CA LYS A 16 19.14 -8.82 -2.51
C LYS A 16 18.27 -7.59 -2.34
N ASP A 17 18.91 -6.42 -2.19
CA ASP A 17 18.19 -5.16 -2.06
C ASP A 17 17.43 -4.85 -3.36
N LEU A 18 18.01 -5.13 -4.54
CA LEU A 18 17.35 -5.00 -5.83
C LEU A 18 16.13 -5.91 -5.95
N GLU A 19 16.25 -7.20 -5.59
CA GLU A 19 15.13 -8.14 -5.61
C GLU A 19 13.99 -7.66 -4.70
N ARG A 20 14.32 -7.15 -3.51
CA ARG A 20 13.33 -6.59 -2.59
C ARG A 20 12.64 -5.36 -3.17
N MET A 21 13.36 -4.47 -3.83
CA MET A 21 12.76 -3.30 -4.51
C MET A 21 11.79 -3.70 -5.61
N GLN A 22 12.10 -4.75 -6.37
CA GLN A 22 11.21 -5.30 -7.40
C GLN A 22 9.94 -5.87 -6.78
N GLN A 23 10.05 -6.60 -5.66
CA GLN A 23 8.88 -7.12 -4.93
C GLN A 23 7.97 -6.00 -4.42
N ILE A 24 8.56 -4.98 -3.78
CA ILE A 24 7.82 -3.80 -3.31
C ILE A 24 7.08 -3.12 -4.47
N THR A 25 7.71 -3.04 -5.64
CA THR A 25 7.09 -2.45 -6.84
C THR A 25 5.82 -3.21 -7.25
N GLU A 26 5.85 -4.54 -7.22
CA GLU A 26 4.67 -5.36 -7.53
C GLU A 26 3.58 -5.26 -6.44
N GLU A 27 3.97 -5.16 -5.17
CA GLU A 27 3.03 -4.94 -4.07
C GLU A 27 2.34 -3.57 -4.19
N LEU A 28 3.08 -2.51 -4.54
CA LEU A 28 2.50 -1.18 -4.76
C LEU A 28 1.46 -1.19 -5.89
N LYS A 29 1.68 -1.94 -6.97
CA LYS A 29 0.68 -2.13 -8.04
C LYS A 29 -0.58 -2.81 -7.53
N LYS A 30 -0.47 -3.80 -6.63
CA LYS A 30 -1.62 -4.48 -6.02
C LYS A 30 -2.38 -3.55 -5.08
N ILE A 31 -1.66 -2.79 -4.26
CA ILE A 31 -2.26 -1.76 -3.37
C ILE A 31 -3.07 -0.79 -4.21
N ASP A 32 -2.50 -0.26 -5.30
CA ASP A 32 -3.18 0.70 -6.17
C ASP A 32 -4.47 0.15 -6.78
N LYS A 33 -4.43 -1.10 -7.27
CA LYS A 33 -5.64 -1.80 -7.75
C LYS A 33 -6.71 -1.92 -6.68
N ASN A 34 -6.32 -2.25 -5.44
CA ASN A 34 -7.26 -2.35 -4.32
C ASN A 34 -7.85 -0.97 -3.97
N CYS A 35 -7.06 0.10 -4.00
CA CYS A 35 -7.56 1.46 -3.78
C CYS A 35 -8.64 1.82 -4.81
N VAL A 36 -8.37 1.58 -6.09
CA VAL A 36 -9.31 1.87 -7.18
C VAL A 36 -10.59 1.04 -7.05
N ALA A 37 -10.46 -0.25 -6.69
CA ALA A 37 -11.62 -1.12 -6.48
C ALA A 37 -12.48 -0.66 -5.29
N LEU A 38 -11.84 -0.24 -4.19
CA LEU A 38 -12.54 0.31 -3.03
C LEU A 38 -13.21 1.63 -3.36
N ASP A 39 -12.51 2.58 -3.97
CA ASP A 39 -13.06 3.87 -4.38
C ASP A 39 -14.31 3.70 -5.27
N LYS A 40 -14.24 2.76 -6.21
CA LYS A 40 -15.39 2.38 -7.04
C LYS A 40 -16.54 1.81 -6.21
N TYR A 41 -16.27 0.89 -5.29
CA TYR A 41 -17.29 0.34 -4.40
C TYR A 41 -17.99 1.45 -3.59
N TYR A 42 -17.23 2.39 -3.03
CA TYR A 42 -17.79 3.51 -2.27
C TYR A 42 -18.61 4.47 -3.12
N THR A 43 -18.25 4.62 -4.39
CA THR A 43 -18.98 5.45 -5.35
C THR A 43 -20.29 4.78 -5.80
N ASP A 44 -20.24 3.48 -6.12
CA ASP A 44 -21.30 2.80 -6.86
C ASP A 44 -22.29 2.03 -5.96
N HIS A 45 -21.82 1.49 -4.82
CA HIS A 45 -22.57 0.44 -4.07
C HIS A 45 -22.70 0.68 -2.57
N TYR A 46 -21.87 1.56 -1.99
CA TYR A 46 -21.80 1.72 -0.54
C TYR A 46 -23.14 2.12 0.10
N MET A 47 -23.88 3.07 -0.47
CA MET A 47 -25.14 3.52 0.13
C MET A 47 -26.20 2.42 0.11
N GLU A 48 -26.25 1.63 -0.95
CA GLU A 48 -27.18 0.50 -1.08
C GLU A 48 -26.89 -0.56 0.00
N ASP A 49 -25.63 -0.94 0.16
CA ASP A 49 -25.21 -1.91 1.18
C ASP A 49 -25.34 -1.35 2.61
N TYR A 50 -25.05 -0.07 2.81
CA TYR A 50 -25.18 0.61 4.09
C TYR A 50 -26.62 0.51 4.61
N GLU A 51 -27.59 0.80 3.75
CA GLU A 51 -29.02 0.73 4.05
C GLU A 51 -29.47 -0.71 4.30
N ALA A 52 -29.00 -1.66 3.48
CA ALA A 52 -29.33 -3.08 3.62
C ALA A 52 -28.85 -3.67 4.96
N TYR A 53 -27.73 -3.18 5.49
CA TYR A 53 -27.15 -3.63 6.75
C TYR A 53 -27.55 -2.79 7.97
N GLU A 54 -28.43 -1.78 7.83
CA GLU A 54 -28.84 -0.90 8.94
C GLU A 54 -29.42 -1.67 10.14
N LYS A 55 -30.12 -2.78 9.87
CA LYS A 55 -30.78 -3.61 10.90
C LYS A 55 -30.08 -4.96 11.13
N ALA A 56 -28.92 -5.17 10.52
CA ALA A 56 -28.18 -6.41 10.67
C ALA A 56 -27.52 -6.47 12.05
N SER A 57 -27.46 -7.66 12.65
CA SER A 57 -26.75 -7.90 13.92
C SER A 57 -25.22 -7.84 13.77
N TYR A 58 -24.73 -7.95 12.54
CA TYR A 58 -23.32 -7.80 12.17
C TYR A 58 -23.19 -6.72 11.11
N ARG A 59 -22.25 -5.80 11.32
CA ARG A 59 -21.92 -4.75 10.37
C ARG A 59 -20.48 -4.92 9.89
N PRO A 60 -20.26 -5.19 8.59
CA PRO A 60 -18.93 -5.21 8.00
C PRO A 60 -18.16 -3.90 8.26
N SER A 61 -16.85 -3.98 8.52
CA SER A 61 -16.01 -2.80 8.75
C SER A 61 -15.87 -1.90 7.52
N VAL A 62 -16.13 -2.43 6.32
CA VAL A 62 -16.18 -1.63 5.08
C VAL A 62 -17.36 -0.63 5.10
N LEU A 63 -18.39 -0.86 5.92
CA LEU A 63 -19.52 0.05 6.07
C LEU A 63 -19.28 1.15 7.13
N ASP A 64 -18.13 1.13 7.81
CA ASP A 64 -17.70 2.20 8.70
C ASP A 64 -17.08 3.35 7.90
N GLN A 65 -17.68 4.55 8.01
CA GLN A 65 -17.29 5.72 7.23
C GLN A 65 -15.85 6.16 7.50
N ASP A 66 -15.38 6.03 8.74
CA ASP A 66 -14.06 6.52 9.14
C ASP A 66 -12.96 5.55 8.74
N SER A 67 -13.24 4.23 8.77
CA SER A 67 -12.27 3.19 8.48
C SER A 67 -11.65 3.31 7.08
N ILE A 68 -12.45 3.61 6.06
CA ILE A 68 -11.92 3.75 4.69
C ILE A 68 -11.18 5.06 4.48
N TRP A 69 -11.72 6.16 5.01
CA TRP A 69 -11.10 7.48 4.89
C TRP A 69 -9.68 7.42 5.47
N ASN A 70 -9.53 6.79 6.63
CA ASN A 70 -8.23 6.59 7.28
C ASN A 70 -7.27 5.74 6.42
N VAL A 71 -7.74 4.65 5.80
CA VAL A 71 -6.89 3.78 4.99
C VAL A 71 -6.46 4.46 3.69
N LEU A 72 -7.38 5.09 2.95
CA LEU A 72 -7.07 5.75 1.69
C LEU A 72 -6.19 7.00 1.91
N GLN A 73 -6.50 7.81 2.92
CA GLN A 73 -5.69 8.97 3.27
C GLN A 73 -4.30 8.55 3.77
N GLY A 74 -4.21 7.52 4.61
CA GLY A 74 -2.93 6.98 5.08
C GLY A 74 -2.05 6.50 3.93
N GLN A 75 -2.63 5.78 2.96
CA GLN A 75 -1.92 5.35 1.75
C GLN A 75 -1.48 6.52 0.88
N PHE A 76 -2.29 7.58 0.76
CA PHE A 76 -1.92 8.79 0.03
C PHE A 76 -0.74 9.53 0.68
N GLU A 77 -0.75 9.72 1.99
CA GLU A 77 0.35 10.38 2.70
C GLU A 77 1.64 9.55 2.65
N GLU A 78 1.56 8.22 2.78
CA GLU A 78 2.74 7.36 2.66
C GLU A 78 3.36 7.42 1.25
N LYS A 79 2.53 7.38 0.19
CA LYS A 79 3.00 7.58 -1.20
C LYS A 79 3.76 8.91 -1.35
N LYS A 80 3.26 9.98 -0.74
CA LYS A 80 3.89 11.30 -0.77
C LYS A 80 5.20 11.35 0.02
N ILE A 81 5.29 10.66 1.16
CA ILE A 81 6.53 10.52 1.93
C ILE A 81 7.59 9.78 1.11
N LEU A 82 7.22 8.65 0.50
CA LEU A 82 8.12 7.87 -0.35
C LEU A 82 8.67 8.69 -1.53
N LEU A 83 7.81 9.43 -2.23
CA LEU A 83 8.24 10.31 -3.32
C LEU A 83 9.25 11.37 -2.86
N LYS A 84 9.02 11.98 -1.68
CA LYS A 84 9.96 12.95 -1.10
C LYS A 84 11.30 12.30 -0.74
N GLN A 85 11.28 11.10 -0.18
CA GLN A 85 12.50 10.37 0.17
C GLN A 85 13.30 10.02 -1.08
N ILE A 86 12.66 9.56 -2.15
CA ILE A 86 13.32 9.28 -3.43
C ILE A 86 13.98 10.55 -3.99
N ILE A 87 13.25 11.66 -4.06
CA ILE A 87 13.79 12.94 -4.56
C ILE A 87 14.98 13.43 -3.73
N ASN A 88 14.95 13.25 -2.41
CA ASN A 88 16.04 13.69 -1.53
C ASN A 88 17.25 12.72 -1.52
N THR A 89 17.09 11.51 -2.04
CA THR A 89 18.13 10.47 -2.08
C THR A 89 18.85 10.42 -3.44
N ILE A 90 18.20 10.89 -4.50
CA ILE A 90 18.77 11.09 -5.85
C ILE A 90 19.50 12.43 -5.91
#